data_AF-A0AAW0W692-F1
#
_entry.id   AF-A0AAW0W692-F1
#
_cell.length_a   1.000
_cell.length_b   1.000
_cell.length_c   1.000
_cell.angle_alpha   90.00
_cell.angle_beta   90.00
_cell.angle_gamma   90.00
#
_symmetry.space_group_name_H-M   'P 1'
#
loop_
_entity.id
_entity.type
_entity.pdbx_description
1 polymer ?
#
loop_
_entity_poly.entity_id
_entity_poly.type
_entity_poly.pdbx_seq_one_letter_code
_entity_poly.pdbx_strand_id
1 'polypeptide(L)'
;MARIPTVYITDFDKDHLEVEPYWDSFYIFSNDAGEASSSDGCGWLGNMEDEPDIPPVKQVVVAICAMEKKSGSKPMKEILTRLEEFEFIRTVIFPEEVILKEPVEKWPLCDCLISFHSKGFPLEKAQAYTDLRKPYIINDLDMQYDLQDRRVVYSTLQREGIELPRFAILDRDSKDPSKRELIEGEDHVEVNGVIFNKPFVEKPVSAEDHNIYIYYPTSAGGGSQRLFRKVCTTCSLAPCPRLQLTALSVSSKVCCMQNTRNSYVQVK
;
A
#
# COMPACT_ATOMS: atom_id res chain seq x y z
N MET A 1 -25.15 17.43 1.30
CA MET A 1 -24.20 17.37 0.16
C MET A 1 -22.81 17.70 0.68
N ALA A 2 -21.94 16.70 0.79
CA ALA A 2 -20.57 16.90 1.22
C ALA A 2 -19.76 17.45 0.03
N ARG A 3 -19.08 18.57 0.23
CA ARG A 3 -18.16 19.16 -0.76
C ARG A 3 -16.94 18.26 -0.91
N ILE A 4 -16.70 17.78 -2.13
CA ILE A 4 -15.47 17.08 -2.51
C ILE A 4 -14.34 18.13 -2.54
N PRO A 5 -13.19 17.90 -1.90
CA PRO A 5 -12.09 18.85 -1.95
C PRO A 5 -11.45 18.85 -3.35
N THR A 6 -11.27 20.06 -3.88
CA THR A 6 -10.55 20.33 -5.12
C THR A 6 -9.08 19.92 -4.96
N VAL A 7 -8.63 18.92 -5.71
CA VAL A 7 -7.22 18.53 -5.77
C VAL A 7 -6.53 19.47 -6.75
N TYR A 8 -5.60 20.29 -6.24
CA TYR A 8 -4.69 21.07 -7.09
C TYR A 8 -3.48 20.21 -7.40
N ILE A 9 -3.25 19.92 -8.68
CA ILE A 9 -1.98 19.39 -9.17
C ILE A 9 -1.10 20.61 -9.46
N THR A 10 -0.11 20.86 -8.61
CA THR A 10 0.93 21.86 -8.88
C THR A 10 2.09 21.16 -9.56
N ASP A 11 2.30 21.41 -10.85
CA ASP A 11 3.54 21.06 -11.52
C ASP A 11 4.67 21.96 -10.97
N PHE A 12 5.62 21.33 -10.29
CA PHE A 12 6.85 21.95 -9.83
C PHE A 12 7.86 21.88 -10.98
N ASP A 13 7.70 22.77 -11.97
CA ASP A 13 8.74 23.28 -12.88
C ASP A 13 8.07 23.98 -14.06
N LYS A 14 7.74 25.27 -13.88
CA LYS A 14 7.75 26.31 -14.93
C LYS A 14 7.43 27.67 -14.34
N ASP A 15 8.30 28.62 -14.62
CA ASP A 15 8.16 30.04 -14.29
C ASP A 15 6.80 30.61 -14.75
N HIS A 16 6.24 31.45 -13.90
CA HIS A 16 5.00 32.18 -14.13
C HIS A 16 5.09 33.09 -15.36
N LEU A 17 4.29 32.79 -16.39
CA LEU A 17 3.63 33.79 -17.23
C LEU A 17 2.36 33.17 -17.82
N GLU A 18 1.23 33.66 -17.32
CA GLU A 18 -0.13 33.66 -17.89
C GLU A 18 -0.53 32.51 -18.83
N VAL A 19 -1.30 31.55 -18.30
CA VAL A 19 -2.17 30.70 -19.13
C VAL A 19 -3.55 30.67 -18.47
N GLU A 20 -4.54 31.23 -19.18
CA GLU A 20 -5.95 31.21 -18.79
C GLU A 20 -6.49 29.76 -18.70
N PRO A 21 -7.40 29.46 -17.77
CA PRO A 21 -8.00 28.13 -17.67
C PRO A 21 -8.91 27.81 -18.85
N TYR A 22 -8.61 26.71 -19.54
CA TYR A 22 -9.28 26.12 -20.71
C TYR A 22 -10.71 25.59 -20.44
N TRP A 23 -11.51 26.24 -19.60
CA TRP A 23 -12.86 25.76 -19.24
C TRP A 23 -14.00 26.75 -19.54
N ASP A 24 -13.72 27.89 -20.16
CA ASP A 24 -14.73 28.94 -20.42
C ASP A 24 -15.36 28.93 -21.82
N SER A 25 -15.18 27.86 -22.58
CA SER A 25 -15.93 27.68 -23.82
C SER A 25 -16.72 26.39 -23.78
N PHE A 26 -17.84 26.34 -23.05
CA PHE A 26 -19.03 25.54 -23.37
C PHE A 26 -20.08 25.69 -22.25
N TYR A 27 -20.59 26.91 -22.10
CA TYR A 27 -21.96 27.12 -21.60
C TYR A 27 -22.58 28.22 -22.46
N ILE A 28 -23.92 28.20 -22.54
CA ILE A 28 -24.83 28.99 -23.41
C ILE A 28 -25.20 28.18 -24.67
N PHE A 29 -26.41 27.62 -24.86
CA PHE A 29 -27.76 28.07 -24.51
C PHE A 29 -28.75 26.89 -24.28
N SER A 30 -29.65 27.12 -23.31
CA SER A 30 -31.09 26.79 -23.24
C SER A 30 -31.62 25.37 -22.98
N ASN A 31 -32.30 25.29 -21.82
CA ASN A 31 -33.37 24.36 -21.45
C ASN A 31 -34.47 24.24 -22.52
N ASP A 32 -35.00 23.03 -22.68
CA ASP A 32 -36.24 22.75 -23.38
C ASP A 32 -37.32 22.29 -22.36
N ALA A 33 -38.47 22.97 -22.34
CA ALA A 33 -39.71 22.49 -21.74
C ALA A 33 -40.91 23.30 -22.26
N GLY A 34 -41.80 22.67 -23.03
CA GLY A 34 -43.10 23.24 -23.39
C GLY A 34 -43.86 22.43 -24.44
N GLU A 35 -45.04 21.92 -24.07
CA GLU A 35 -45.97 21.10 -24.85
C GLU A 35 -46.62 21.80 -26.07
N ALA A 36 -47.03 21.01 -27.08
CA ALA A 36 -48.45 20.76 -27.45
C ALA A 36 -48.76 20.65 -28.97
N SER A 37 -49.59 19.65 -29.29
CA SER A 37 -50.69 19.61 -30.29
C SER A 37 -50.44 19.26 -31.78
N SER A 38 -51.04 18.11 -32.16
CA SER A 38 -51.93 17.79 -33.30
C SER A 38 -51.61 18.14 -34.78
N SER A 39 -51.85 17.08 -35.57
CA SER A 39 -52.43 16.99 -36.94
C SER A 39 -51.56 17.10 -38.19
N ASP A 40 -51.89 16.16 -39.09
CA ASP A 40 -51.73 16.09 -40.54
C ASP A 40 -50.38 15.66 -41.15
N GLY A 41 -50.48 14.62 -41.98
CA GLY A 41 -49.36 13.98 -42.66
C GLY A 41 -48.95 14.67 -43.96
N CYS A 42 -47.70 14.48 -44.34
CA CYS A 42 -47.24 14.43 -45.73
C CYS A 42 -45.81 13.88 -45.75
N GLY A 43 -45.53 12.95 -46.67
CA GLY A 43 -44.21 12.35 -46.82
C GLY A 43 -43.19 13.35 -47.38
N TRP A 44 -41.98 13.33 -46.81
CA TRP A 44 -40.79 13.92 -47.41
C TRP A 44 -39.61 12.96 -47.18
N LEU A 45 -39.13 12.38 -48.27
CA LEU A 45 -37.79 11.80 -48.39
C LEU A 45 -36.78 12.92 -48.11
N GLY A 46 -36.04 12.81 -47.02
CA GLY A 46 -34.96 13.74 -46.66
C GLY A 46 -33.78 12.94 -46.12
N ASN A 47 -32.64 13.09 -46.78
CA ASN A 47 -31.35 12.46 -46.49
C ASN A 47 -31.02 12.44 -44.99
N MET A 48 -30.75 11.26 -44.42
CA MET A 48 -29.91 11.17 -43.23
C MET A 48 -28.47 11.34 -43.71
N GLU A 49 -27.99 12.57 -43.57
CA GLU A 49 -26.58 12.92 -43.69
C GLU A 49 -25.79 12.07 -42.69
N ASP A 50 -24.69 11.49 -43.17
CA ASP A 50 -23.75 10.70 -42.38
C ASP A 50 -23.27 11.54 -41.18
N GLU A 51 -23.72 11.18 -39.97
CA GLU A 51 -23.16 11.69 -38.71
C GLU A 51 -21.64 11.44 -38.75
N PRO A 52 -20.80 12.47 -38.56
CA PRO A 52 -19.36 12.30 -38.62
C PRO A 52 -18.92 11.35 -37.49
N ASP A 53 -18.28 10.23 -37.87
CA ASP A 53 -17.64 9.28 -36.97
C ASP A 53 -16.74 10.05 -35.97
N ILE A 54 -17.26 10.33 -34.77
CA ILE A 54 -16.48 10.93 -33.68
C ILE A 54 -15.36 9.93 -33.38
N PRO A 55 -14.08 10.30 -33.59
CA PRO A 55 -12.98 9.37 -33.33
C PRO A 55 -13.06 8.95 -31.86
N PRO A 56 -12.91 7.63 -31.56
CA PRO A 56 -13.08 7.13 -30.22
C PRO A 56 -12.17 7.92 -29.27
N VAL A 57 -12.79 8.49 -28.23
CA VAL A 57 -12.09 9.27 -27.21
C VAL A 57 -10.92 8.44 -26.69
N LYS A 58 -9.70 8.99 -26.75
CA LYS A 58 -8.50 8.27 -26.32
C LYS A 58 -8.59 8.03 -24.81
N GLN A 59 -8.80 6.78 -24.41
CA GLN A 59 -8.87 6.39 -23.01
C GLN A 59 -7.47 6.11 -22.44
N VAL A 60 -7.24 6.59 -21.22
CA VAL A 60 -6.07 6.26 -20.39
C VAL A 60 -6.23 4.86 -19.82
N VAL A 61 -5.23 4.01 -20.03
CA VAL A 61 -5.24 2.62 -19.61
C VAL A 61 -4.54 2.48 -18.28
N VAL A 62 -5.30 2.15 -17.23
CA VAL A 62 -4.80 1.89 -15.88
C VAL A 62 -4.68 0.39 -15.67
N ALA A 63 -3.46 -0.13 -15.56
CA ALA A 63 -3.20 -1.53 -15.30
C ALA A 63 -3.04 -1.83 -13.81
N ILE A 64 -3.55 -3.00 -13.41
CA ILE A 64 -3.38 -3.56 -12.07
C ILE A 64 -2.49 -4.79 -12.20
N CYS A 65 -1.27 -4.68 -11.70
CA CYS A 65 -0.29 -5.77 -11.68
C CYS A 65 -0.03 -6.20 -10.23
N ALA A 66 -0.80 -7.18 -9.77
CA ALA A 66 -0.68 -7.78 -8.45
C ALA A 66 -1.21 -9.22 -8.48
N MET A 67 -0.85 -10.03 -7.48
CA MET A 67 -1.35 -11.40 -7.32
C MET A 67 -2.88 -11.44 -7.28
N GLU A 68 -3.49 -12.52 -7.76
CA GLU A 68 -4.95 -12.67 -7.91
C GLU A 68 -5.70 -12.50 -6.59
N LYS A 69 -5.10 -12.98 -5.48
CA LYS A 69 -5.64 -12.78 -4.13
C LYS A 69 -5.84 -11.29 -3.78
N LYS A 70 -5.07 -10.41 -4.40
CA LYS A 70 -5.11 -8.96 -4.18
C LYS A 70 -5.92 -8.24 -5.24
N SER A 71 -5.64 -8.50 -6.52
CA SER A 71 -6.36 -7.88 -7.64
C SER A 71 -7.84 -8.30 -7.69
N GLY A 72 -8.15 -9.55 -7.34
CA GLY A 72 -9.52 -10.07 -7.25
C GLY A 72 -10.22 -9.84 -5.90
N SER A 73 -9.59 -9.14 -4.95
CA SER A 73 -10.17 -8.91 -3.63
C SER A 73 -11.41 -8.00 -3.68
N LYS A 74 -12.34 -8.18 -2.74
CA LYS A 74 -13.55 -7.34 -2.66
C LYS A 74 -13.22 -5.84 -2.64
N PRO A 75 -12.27 -5.35 -1.82
CA PRO A 75 -11.90 -3.93 -1.84
C PRO A 75 -11.36 -3.47 -3.20
N MET A 76 -10.56 -4.31 -3.88
CA MET A 76 -10.02 -3.94 -5.19
C MET A 76 -11.14 -3.83 -6.23
N LYS A 77 -12.04 -4.80 -6.32
CA LYS A 77 -13.17 -4.76 -7.24
C LYS A 77 -14.03 -3.50 -7.06
N GLU A 78 -14.31 -3.14 -5.81
CA GLU A 78 -15.04 -1.91 -5.48
C GLU A 78 -14.33 -0.64 -5.94
N ILE A 79 -13.00 -0.57 -5.83
CA ILE A 79 -12.21 0.57 -6.31
C ILE A 79 -12.23 0.61 -7.84
N LEU A 80 -12.04 -0.53 -8.50
CA LEU A 80 -12.00 -0.60 -9.96
C LEU A 80 -13.34 -0.25 -10.60
N THR A 81 -14.45 -0.74 -10.05
CA THR A 81 -15.79 -0.37 -10.52
C THR A 81 -16.02 1.14 -10.48
N ARG A 82 -15.52 1.83 -9.44
CA ARG A 82 -15.61 3.30 -9.34
C ARG A 82 -14.64 4.03 -10.29
N LEU A 83 -13.49 3.43 -10.61
CA LEU A 83 -12.57 3.99 -11.59
C LEU A 83 -13.09 3.87 -13.02
N GLU A 84 -13.89 2.85 -13.30
CA GLU A 84 -14.53 2.64 -14.60
C GLU A 84 -15.75 3.56 -14.84
N GLU A 85 -16.23 4.29 -13.82
CA GLU A 85 -17.25 5.34 -14.01
C GLU A 85 -16.70 6.56 -14.77
N PHE A 86 -15.38 6.72 -14.85
CA PHE A 86 -14.74 7.79 -15.61
C PHE A 86 -14.63 7.42 -17.09
N GLU A 87 -15.27 8.20 -17.96
CA GLU A 87 -15.36 7.93 -19.41
C GLU A 87 -13.99 7.83 -20.12
N PHE A 88 -12.97 8.49 -19.55
CA PHE A 88 -11.61 8.55 -20.10
C PHE A 88 -10.67 7.47 -19.53
N ILE A 89 -11.13 6.61 -18.61
CA ILE A 89 -10.29 5.61 -17.95
C ILE A 89 -10.80 4.21 -18.28
N ARG A 90 -9.89 3.35 -18.75
CA ARG A 90 -10.15 1.90 -18.81
C ARG A 90 -9.20 1.16 -17.88
N THR A 91 -9.72 0.21 -17.12
CA THR A 91 -8.88 -0.62 -16.26
C THR A 91 -8.54 -1.95 -16.91
N VAL A 92 -7.33 -2.46 -16.65
CA VAL A 92 -6.87 -3.78 -17.14
C VAL A 92 -6.19 -4.51 -15.99
N ILE A 93 -6.71 -5.69 -15.61
CA ILE A 93 -6.07 -6.53 -14.60
C ILE A 93 -5.14 -7.52 -15.30
N PHE A 94 -3.87 -7.54 -14.92
CA PHE A 94 -2.92 -8.50 -15.47
C PHE A 94 -3.23 -9.90 -14.90
N PRO A 95 -3.42 -10.92 -15.75
CA PRO A 95 -3.64 -12.28 -15.26
C PRO A 95 -2.44 -12.79 -14.47
N GLU A 96 -2.66 -13.46 -13.34
CA GLU A 96 -1.57 -13.97 -12.49
C GLU A 96 -0.64 -14.94 -13.25
N GLU A 97 -1.20 -15.77 -14.13
CA GLU A 97 -0.40 -16.66 -14.99
C GLU A 97 0.57 -15.91 -15.89
N VAL A 98 0.15 -14.76 -16.46
CA VAL A 98 1.00 -13.90 -17.29
C VAL A 98 2.10 -13.25 -16.44
N ILE A 99 1.74 -12.76 -15.25
CA ILE A 99 2.70 -12.16 -14.31
C ILE A 99 3.80 -13.18 -13.93
N LEU A 100 3.43 -14.42 -13.67
CA LEU A 100 4.38 -15.45 -13.21
C LEU A 100 5.17 -16.07 -14.37
N LYS A 101 4.49 -16.54 -15.43
CA LYS A 101 5.09 -17.41 -16.44
C LYS A 101 5.57 -16.69 -17.69
N GLU A 102 4.87 -15.66 -18.15
CA GLU A 102 5.19 -14.98 -19.41
C GLU A 102 6.27 -13.91 -19.20
N PRO A 103 7.13 -13.65 -20.21
CA PRO A 103 8.12 -12.59 -20.15
C PRO A 103 7.44 -11.21 -20.29
N VAL A 104 8.09 -10.16 -19.78
CA VAL A 104 7.49 -8.82 -19.58
C VAL A 104 7.09 -8.14 -20.88
N GLU A 105 7.69 -8.52 -22.01
CA GLU A 105 7.37 -8.00 -23.34
C GLU A 105 5.94 -8.37 -23.76
N LYS A 106 5.42 -9.51 -23.27
CA LYS A 106 4.07 -10.01 -23.60
C LYS A 106 3.00 -9.51 -22.64
N TRP A 107 3.36 -8.78 -21.59
CA TRP A 107 2.38 -8.26 -20.65
C TRP A 107 1.51 -7.19 -21.32
N PRO A 108 0.25 -7.00 -20.87
CA PRO A 108 -0.64 -6.01 -21.47
C PRO A 108 -0.04 -4.59 -21.39
N LEU A 109 -0.33 -3.75 -22.38
CA LEU A 109 0.13 -2.36 -22.40
C LEU A 109 -0.77 -1.49 -21.50
N CYS A 110 -0.16 -0.49 -20.86
CA CYS A 110 -0.86 0.49 -20.05
C CYS A 110 -0.16 1.85 -20.09
N ASP A 111 -0.93 2.91 -19.83
CA ASP A 111 -0.40 4.27 -19.65
C ASP A 111 -0.03 4.52 -18.18
N CYS A 112 -0.76 3.87 -17.26
CA CYS A 112 -0.59 3.99 -15.82
C CYS A 112 -0.55 2.59 -15.18
N LEU A 113 0.36 2.37 -14.24
CA LEU A 113 0.56 1.09 -13.56
C LEU A 113 0.33 1.24 -12.05
N ILE A 114 -0.62 0.46 -11.54
CA ILE A 114 -0.82 0.19 -10.12
C ILE A 114 -0.28 -1.20 -9.84
N SER A 115 0.87 -1.28 -9.18
CA SER A 115 1.48 -2.56 -8.79
C SER A 115 1.92 -2.51 -7.34
N PHE A 116 1.85 -3.64 -6.66
CA PHE A 116 2.28 -3.75 -5.27
C PHE A 116 2.63 -5.20 -4.90
N HIS A 117 3.74 -5.34 -4.18
CA HIS A 117 4.28 -6.62 -3.77
C HIS A 117 3.36 -7.31 -2.76
N SER A 118 3.28 -8.64 -2.90
CA SER A 118 2.77 -9.54 -1.88
C SER A 118 3.45 -10.88 -2.04
N LYS A 119 3.39 -11.74 -1.01
CA LYS A 119 4.02 -13.06 -1.04
C LYS A 119 3.80 -13.80 -2.37
N GLY A 120 4.89 -14.07 -3.09
CA GLY A 120 4.90 -14.77 -4.38
C GLY A 120 4.89 -13.86 -5.62
N PHE A 121 4.83 -12.54 -5.45
CA PHE A 121 4.84 -11.58 -6.55
C PHE A 121 6.27 -11.31 -7.06
N PRO A 122 6.54 -11.42 -8.37
CA PRO A 122 7.86 -11.18 -8.93
C PRO A 122 8.11 -9.69 -9.14
N LEU A 123 8.55 -8.99 -8.09
CA LEU A 123 8.80 -7.55 -8.12
C LEU A 123 9.84 -7.14 -9.19
N GLU A 124 10.89 -7.93 -9.36
CA GLU A 124 11.92 -7.73 -10.40
C GLU A 124 11.33 -7.71 -11.83
N LYS A 125 10.33 -8.56 -12.09
CA LYS A 125 9.64 -8.55 -13.40
C LYS A 125 8.78 -7.30 -13.57
N ALA A 126 8.14 -6.83 -12.51
CA ALA A 126 7.38 -5.59 -12.57
C ALA A 126 8.29 -4.39 -12.87
N GLN A 127 9.49 -4.33 -12.28
CA GLN A 127 10.50 -3.32 -12.59
C GLN A 127 10.98 -3.41 -14.05
N ALA A 128 11.30 -4.63 -14.53
CA ALA A 128 11.69 -4.82 -15.93
C ALA A 128 10.57 -4.41 -16.91
N TYR A 129 9.30 -4.62 -16.56
CA TYR A 129 8.17 -4.11 -17.32
C TYR A 129 8.11 -2.58 -17.32
N THR A 130 8.31 -1.92 -16.17
CA THR A 130 8.31 -0.46 -16.09
C THR A 130 9.46 0.18 -16.85
N ASP A 131 10.64 -0.44 -16.84
CA ASP A 131 11.80 0.02 -17.61
C ASP A 131 11.56 -0.08 -19.13
N LEU A 132 10.93 -1.17 -19.55
CA LEU A 132 10.61 -1.43 -20.96
C LEU A 132 9.49 -0.50 -21.49
N ARG A 133 8.42 -0.32 -20.71
CA ARG A 133 7.17 0.32 -21.19
C ARG A 133 7.00 1.76 -20.70
N LYS A 134 7.70 2.16 -19.63
CA LYS A 134 7.67 3.50 -19.02
C LYS A 134 6.25 4.05 -18.76
N PRO A 135 5.35 3.27 -18.11
CA PRO A 135 4.05 3.79 -17.71
C PRO A 135 4.21 4.80 -16.57
N TYR A 136 3.18 5.60 -16.30
CA TYR A 136 3.09 6.38 -15.07
C TYR A 136 2.89 5.43 -13.88
N ILE A 137 3.82 5.42 -12.93
CA ILE A 137 3.83 4.48 -11.80
C ILE A 137 3.15 5.14 -10.59
N ILE A 138 2.06 4.54 -10.10
CA ILE A 138 1.33 5.06 -8.93
C ILE A 138 2.05 4.70 -7.62
N ASN A 139 2.52 3.46 -7.51
CA ASN A 139 3.28 3.00 -6.37
C ASN A 139 4.70 2.69 -6.84
N ASP A 140 5.68 3.47 -6.36
CA ASP A 140 7.08 3.21 -6.64
C ASP A 140 7.42 1.74 -6.35
N LEU A 141 8.09 1.07 -7.28
CA LEU A 141 8.41 -0.35 -7.17
C LEU A 141 9.67 -0.60 -6.34
N ASP A 142 10.64 0.30 -6.40
CA ASP A 142 11.93 0.15 -5.72
C ASP A 142 11.74 0.28 -4.21
N MET A 143 10.94 1.27 -3.79
CA MET A 143 10.58 1.47 -2.38
C MET A 143 9.84 0.27 -1.77
N GLN A 144 9.29 -0.65 -2.57
CA GLN A 144 8.64 -1.85 -2.04
C GLN A 144 9.63 -2.87 -1.49
N TYR A 145 10.90 -2.83 -1.88
CA TYR A 145 11.96 -3.61 -1.22
C TYR A 145 12.25 -3.04 0.18
N ASP A 146 12.31 -1.72 0.30
CA ASP A 146 12.53 -1.04 1.58
C ASP A 146 11.42 -1.36 2.58
N LEU A 147 10.17 -1.43 2.11
CA LEU A 147 9.02 -1.79 2.94
C LEU A 147 9.08 -3.24 3.48
N GLN A 148 9.90 -4.12 2.90
CA GLN A 148 10.07 -5.50 3.36
C GLN A 148 11.06 -5.62 4.52
N ASP A 149 11.91 -4.61 4.77
CA ASP A 149 12.86 -4.58 5.87
C ASP A 149 12.47 -3.52 6.91
N ARG A 150 12.11 -3.96 8.11
CA ARG A 150 11.71 -3.05 9.21
C ARG A 150 12.82 -2.08 9.60
N ARG A 151 14.09 -2.43 9.41
CA ARG A 151 15.23 -1.55 9.71
C ARG A 151 15.25 -0.33 8.78
N VAL A 152 15.00 -0.55 7.49
CA VAL A 152 14.95 0.49 6.46
C VAL A 152 13.71 1.36 6.64
N VAL A 153 12.58 0.74 6.96
CA VAL A 153 11.36 1.49 7.33
C VAL A 153 11.62 2.40 8.53
N TYR A 154 12.25 1.89 9.59
CA TYR A 154 12.50 2.66 10.82
C TYR A 154 13.52 3.77 10.60
N SER A 155 14.58 3.52 9.82
CA SER A 155 15.56 4.56 9.48
C SER A 155 14.94 5.67 8.62
N THR A 156 14.04 5.31 7.70
CA THR A 156 13.29 6.26 6.87
C THR A 156 12.36 7.13 7.72
N LEU A 157 11.55 6.51 8.58
CA LEU A 157 10.66 7.23 9.49
C LEU A 157 11.43 8.17 10.44
N GLN A 158 12.58 7.72 10.96
CA GLN A 158 13.43 8.55 11.81
C GLN A 158 14.05 9.73 11.05
N ARG A 159 14.48 9.51 9.80
CA ARG A 159 15.03 10.56 8.92
C ARG A 159 14.00 11.64 8.60
N GLU A 160 12.74 11.26 8.41
CA GLU A 160 11.61 12.18 8.19
C GLU A 160 11.10 12.83 9.49
N GLY A 161 11.72 12.56 10.64
CA GLY A 161 11.32 13.14 11.92
C GLY A 161 9.98 12.62 12.46
N ILE A 162 9.51 11.47 11.99
CA ILE A 162 8.29 10.83 12.49
C ILE A 162 8.60 10.15 13.84
N GLU A 163 7.81 10.47 14.86
CA GLU A 163 8.00 9.89 16.19
C GLU A 163 7.79 8.37 16.18
N LEU A 164 8.79 7.64 16.67
CA LEU A 164 8.78 6.18 16.80
C LEU A 164 8.95 5.76 18.26
N PRO A 165 8.45 4.58 18.66
CA PRO A 165 8.82 3.98 19.93
C PRO A 165 10.34 3.74 19.97
N ARG A 166 10.96 3.97 21.14
CA ARG A 166 12.38 3.69 21.34
C ARG A 166 12.68 2.24 20.93
N PHE A 167 13.66 2.06 20.05
CA PHE A 167 14.01 0.76 19.50
C PHE A 167 15.52 0.54 19.43
N ALA A 168 15.92 -0.72 19.34
CA ALA A 168 17.27 -1.15 19.02
C ALA A 168 17.22 -2.31 18.03
N ILE A 169 18.22 -2.39 17.16
CA ILE A 169 18.34 -3.44 16.15
C ILE A 169 19.41 -4.43 16.63
N LEU A 170 19.02 -5.69 16.78
CA LEU A 170 19.94 -6.80 17.01
C LEU A 170 20.20 -7.48 15.67
N ASP A 171 21.37 -7.22 15.08
CA ASP A 171 21.76 -7.74 13.78
C ASP A 171 22.75 -8.90 13.96
N ARG A 172 22.23 -10.13 13.99
CA ARG A 172 23.00 -11.36 14.23
C ARG A 172 23.93 -11.72 13.08
N ASP A 173 23.60 -11.28 11.87
CA ASP A 173 24.34 -11.58 10.64
C ASP A 173 25.48 -10.58 10.41
N SER A 174 25.51 -9.49 11.17
CA SER A 174 26.55 -8.49 11.08
C SER A 174 27.93 -9.06 11.42
N LYS A 175 28.94 -8.69 10.64
CA LYS A 175 30.35 -9.02 10.94
C LYS A 175 30.86 -8.31 12.20
N ASP A 176 30.23 -7.19 12.54
CA ASP A 176 30.56 -6.37 13.71
C ASP A 176 30.02 -7.03 15.00
N PRO A 177 30.89 -7.39 15.97
CA PRO A 177 30.46 -7.94 17.25
C PRO A 177 29.55 -7.00 18.06
N SER A 178 29.74 -5.68 17.94
CA SER A 178 28.99 -4.69 18.74
C SER A 178 27.51 -4.62 18.38
N LYS A 179 27.12 -5.10 17.19
CA LYS A 179 25.73 -5.12 16.70
C LYS A 179 24.98 -6.42 17.06
N ARG A 180 25.69 -7.35 17.70
CA ARG A 180 25.23 -8.71 18.05
C ARG A 180 25.08 -8.90 19.55
N GLU A 181 25.37 -7.87 20.33
CA GLU A 181 25.38 -7.93 21.78
C GLU A 181 23.95 -7.95 22.31
N LEU A 182 23.64 -9.02 23.04
CA LEU A 182 22.39 -9.20 23.75
C LEU A 182 22.70 -9.76 25.13
N ILE A 183 22.32 -9.02 26.16
CA ILE A 183 22.38 -9.47 27.55
C ILE A 183 20.93 -9.60 28.04
N GLU A 184 20.58 -10.78 28.52
CA GLU A 184 19.23 -11.08 29.03
C GLU A 184 19.24 -11.08 30.55
N GLY A 185 18.46 -10.18 31.15
CA GLY A 185 18.13 -10.19 32.57
C GLY A 185 16.76 -10.83 32.83
N GLU A 186 16.37 -10.92 34.12
CA GLU A 186 15.07 -11.46 34.50
C GLU A 186 13.91 -10.60 34.00
N ASP A 187 14.01 -9.27 34.15
CA ASP A 187 12.95 -8.31 33.81
C ASP A 187 13.38 -7.22 32.80
N HIS A 188 14.53 -7.41 32.14
CA HIS A 188 15.03 -6.51 31.11
C HIS A 188 15.91 -7.25 30.09
N VAL A 189 16.16 -6.60 28.96
CA VAL A 189 17.17 -7.00 27.98
C VAL A 189 18.04 -5.81 27.63
N GLU A 190 19.31 -6.02 27.37
CA GLU A 190 20.23 -5.01 26.88
C GLU A 190 20.67 -5.38 25.46
N VAL A 191 20.41 -4.49 24.50
CA VAL A 191 20.71 -4.69 23.08
C VAL A 191 21.68 -3.61 22.65
N ASN A 192 22.92 -3.99 22.30
CA ASN A 192 24.00 -3.08 21.92
C ASN A 192 24.17 -1.89 22.92
N GLY A 193 24.20 -2.18 24.22
CA GLY A 193 24.30 -1.18 25.29
C GLY A 193 22.99 -0.46 25.66
N VAL A 194 21.88 -0.74 24.97
CA VAL A 194 20.58 -0.10 25.24
C VAL A 194 19.67 -1.02 26.05
N ILE A 195 19.33 -0.59 27.26
CA ILE A 195 18.49 -1.36 28.19
C ILE A 195 17.00 -1.17 27.87
N PHE A 196 16.25 -2.28 27.79
CA PHE A 196 14.81 -2.35 27.64
C PHE A 196 14.20 -3.17 28.79
N ASN A 197 13.50 -2.50 29.70
CA ASN A 197 12.72 -3.17 30.74
C ASN A 197 11.44 -3.76 30.14
N LYS A 198 10.97 -4.88 30.68
CA LYS A 198 9.66 -5.44 30.34
C LYS A 198 8.54 -4.49 30.83
N PRO A 199 7.47 -4.27 30.04
CA PRO A 199 7.18 -4.93 28.78
C PRO A 199 7.90 -4.31 27.56
N PHE A 200 8.43 -5.19 26.71
CA PHE A 200 9.00 -4.80 25.42
C PHE A 200 8.48 -5.72 24.30
N VAL A 201 8.57 -5.22 23.07
CA VAL A 201 8.14 -5.91 21.85
C VAL A 201 9.35 -6.32 21.05
N GLU A 202 9.36 -7.56 20.60
CA GLU A 202 10.35 -8.13 19.71
C GLU A 202 9.71 -8.38 18.35
N LYS A 203 10.32 -7.86 17.29
CA LYS A 203 9.85 -7.99 15.92
C LYS A 203 10.94 -8.62 15.05
N PRO A 204 10.64 -9.58 14.17
CA PRO A 204 11.56 -10.01 13.14
C PRO A 204 11.97 -8.83 12.25
N VAL A 205 13.21 -8.82 11.75
CA VAL A 205 13.67 -7.79 10.80
C VAL A 205 12.83 -7.78 9.52
N SER A 206 12.44 -8.96 9.04
CA SER A 206 11.51 -9.07 7.91
C SER A 206 10.12 -8.51 8.29
N ALA A 207 9.61 -7.58 7.48
CA ALA A 207 8.27 -7.03 7.63
C ALA A 207 7.18 -8.04 7.24
N GLU A 208 7.52 -9.03 6.40
CA GLU A 208 6.61 -10.11 6.00
C GLU A 208 6.41 -11.15 7.11
N ASP A 209 7.35 -11.25 8.05
CA ASP A 209 7.20 -12.09 9.22
C ASP A 209 6.38 -11.34 10.30
N HIS A 210 5.24 -11.95 10.64
CA HIS A 210 4.26 -11.41 11.58
C HIS A 210 4.36 -12.09 12.97
N ASN A 211 5.38 -12.92 13.20
CA ASN A 211 5.66 -13.53 14.49
C ASN A 211 6.26 -12.50 15.44
N ILE A 212 5.41 -11.66 16.00
CA ILE A 212 5.80 -10.57 16.91
C ILE A 212 5.59 -11.05 18.35
N TYR A 213 6.59 -10.88 19.20
CA TYR A 213 6.52 -11.30 20.61
C TYR A 213 6.47 -10.09 21.54
N ILE A 214 5.69 -10.22 22.61
CA ILE A 214 5.60 -9.23 23.69
C ILE A 214 5.99 -9.94 24.97
N TYR A 215 6.97 -9.41 25.69
CA TYR A 215 7.44 -9.98 26.94
C TYR A 215 6.87 -9.21 28.12
N TYR A 216 6.30 -9.91 29.10
CA TYR A 216 5.70 -9.29 30.29
C TYR A 216 6.64 -9.35 31.49
N PRO A 217 6.64 -8.31 32.36
CA PRO A 217 7.45 -8.33 33.57
C PRO A 217 6.96 -9.40 34.55
N THR A 218 7.85 -9.89 35.40
CA THR A 218 7.55 -10.88 36.43
C THR A 218 6.46 -10.38 37.39
N SER A 219 6.42 -9.07 37.66
CA SER A 219 5.37 -8.43 38.46
C SER A 219 3.95 -8.60 37.91
N ALA A 220 3.81 -8.82 36.61
CA ALA A 220 2.52 -9.06 35.93
C ALA A 220 2.26 -10.55 35.65
N GLY A 221 3.01 -11.46 36.29
CA GLY A 221 2.90 -12.91 36.07
C GLY A 221 3.85 -13.44 35.00
N GLY A 222 4.69 -12.59 34.41
CA GLY A 222 5.72 -12.97 33.44
C GLY A 222 5.18 -13.59 32.15
N GLY A 223 6.06 -14.34 31.48
CA GLY A 223 5.76 -14.98 30.20
C GLY A 223 5.80 -14.04 28.99
N SER A 224 5.27 -14.54 27.87
CA SER A 224 5.26 -13.81 26.60
C SER A 224 3.98 -14.04 25.83
N GLN A 225 3.46 -13.02 25.17
CA GLN A 225 2.40 -13.16 24.17
C GLN A 225 3.00 -13.24 22.78
N ARG A 226 2.51 -14.20 22.00
CA ARG A 226 2.98 -14.43 20.63
C ARG A 226 1.91 -14.04 19.64
N LEU A 227 2.11 -12.95 18.92
CA LEU A 227 1.25 -12.52 17.84
C LEU A 227 1.62 -13.28 16.57
N PHE A 228 0.63 -13.57 15.76
CA PHE A 228 0.79 -14.20 14.46
C PHE A 228 -0.28 -13.67 13.51
N ARG A 229 -0.09 -13.90 12.21
CA ARG A 229 -1.08 -13.54 11.20
C ARG A 229 -2.41 -14.22 11.53
N LYS A 230 -3.48 -13.43 11.73
CA LYS A 230 -4.80 -13.88 12.19
C LYS A 230 -5.22 -15.22 11.53
N VAL A 231 -5.54 -16.19 12.38
CA VAL A 231 -6.13 -17.48 12.00
C VAL A 231 -7.50 -17.56 12.66
N CYS A 232 -8.56 -17.58 11.85
CA CYS A 232 -9.95 -17.56 12.32
C CYS A 232 -10.23 -16.36 13.25
N THR A 233 -10.54 -16.60 14.52
CA THR A 233 -10.84 -15.55 15.52
C THR A 233 -9.62 -15.13 16.35
N THR A 234 -8.46 -15.77 16.16
CA THR A 234 -7.29 -15.60 17.02
C THR A 234 -6.13 -14.92 16.29
N CYS A 235 -5.46 -13.98 16.95
CA CYS A 235 -4.26 -13.28 16.46
C CYS A 235 -3.07 -13.39 17.42
N SER A 236 -3.22 -14.08 18.56
CA SER A 236 -2.13 -14.34 19.50
C SER A 236 -2.33 -15.61 20.32
N LEU A 237 -1.23 -16.23 20.75
CA LEU A 237 -1.25 -17.31 21.74
C LEU A 237 -1.14 -16.70 23.16
N ALA A 238 -1.90 -17.27 24.09
CA ALA A 238 -1.92 -16.87 25.50
C ALA A 238 -0.54 -17.04 26.17
N PRO A 239 -0.28 -16.34 27.29
CA PRO A 239 1.02 -16.36 27.96
C PRO A 239 1.42 -17.78 28.35
N CYS A 240 2.56 -18.25 27.86
CA CYS A 240 3.14 -19.52 28.30
C CYS A 240 4.25 -19.24 29.33
N PRO A 241 4.11 -19.66 30.61
CA PRO A 241 5.06 -19.34 31.67
C PRO A 241 6.39 -20.10 31.60
N ARG A 242 6.52 -21.07 30.67
CA ARG A 242 7.67 -21.99 30.58
C ARG A 242 8.71 -21.65 29.51
N LEU A 243 8.53 -20.56 28.79
CA LEU A 243 9.46 -20.16 27.73
C LEU A 243 10.35 -19.02 28.22
N GLN A 244 11.57 -19.39 28.62
CA GLN A 244 12.71 -18.48 28.58
C GLN A 244 12.90 -17.96 27.14
N LEU A 245 13.58 -16.82 26.98
CA LEU A 245 13.84 -16.08 25.73
C LEU A 245 14.68 -16.86 24.67
N THR A 246 14.52 -18.19 24.55
CA THR A 246 15.12 -19.01 23.49
C THR A 246 14.75 -18.55 22.08
N ALA A 247 13.77 -17.66 21.93
CA ALA A 247 13.42 -17.05 20.66
C ALA A 247 14.42 -15.97 20.19
N LEU A 248 15.04 -15.17 21.07
CA LEU A 248 15.96 -14.08 20.68
C LEU A 248 17.30 -14.59 20.12
N SER A 249 17.58 -15.90 20.21
CA SER A 249 18.91 -16.44 19.95
C SER A 249 19.17 -16.84 18.49
N VAL A 250 18.14 -16.90 17.63
CA VAL A 250 18.27 -17.59 16.33
C VAL A 250 18.26 -16.66 15.10
N SER A 251 17.75 -15.43 15.21
CA SER A 251 17.63 -14.53 14.04
C SER A 251 17.76 -13.04 14.39
N SER A 252 17.99 -12.21 13.37
CA SER A 252 18.08 -10.75 13.46
C SER A 252 16.71 -10.11 13.75
N LYS A 253 16.66 -9.16 14.69
CA LYS A 253 15.40 -8.63 15.27
C LYS A 253 15.45 -7.15 15.61
N VAL A 254 14.28 -6.56 15.76
CA VAL A 254 14.05 -5.20 16.23
C VAL A 254 13.32 -5.26 17.56
N CYS A 255 13.97 -4.79 18.62
CA CYS A 255 13.36 -4.65 19.95
C CYS A 255 12.82 -3.22 20.09
N CYS A 256 11.56 -3.07 20.51
CA CYS A 256 10.90 -1.77 20.73
C CYS A 256 10.28 -1.72 22.12
N MET A 257 10.39 -0.58 22.80
CA MET A 257 9.58 -0.32 23.99
C MET A 257 8.15 -0.01 23.59
N GLN A 258 7.16 -0.49 24.36
CA GLN A 258 5.82 0.09 24.26
C GLN A 258 5.90 1.50 24.84
N ASN A 259 5.50 2.51 24.06
CA ASN A 259 5.44 3.88 24.55
C ASN A 259 4.25 4.00 25.50
N THR A 260 4.42 3.63 26.77
CA THR A 260 3.39 3.74 27.79
C THR A 260 3.29 5.17 28.31
N ARG A 261 2.97 6.12 27.42
CA ARG A 261 2.26 7.33 27.87
C ARG A 261 0.78 6.94 28.00
N ASN A 262 0.39 6.57 29.22
CA ASN A 262 -0.98 6.32 29.67
C ASN A 262 -1.82 5.31 28.87
N SER A 263 -1.75 4.03 29.24
CA SER A 263 -2.93 3.14 29.20
C SER A 263 -2.64 1.84 29.93
N TYR A 264 -2.97 1.79 31.22
CA TYR A 264 -3.32 0.52 31.86
C TYR A 264 -4.61 0.03 31.20
N VAL A 265 -4.51 -0.81 30.18
CA VAL A 265 -5.64 -1.65 29.77
C VAL A 265 -5.63 -2.84 30.71
N GLN A 266 -6.30 -2.72 31.85
CA GLN A 266 -6.72 -3.89 32.60
C GLN A 266 -7.74 -4.64 31.72
N VAL A 267 -7.32 -5.79 31.20
CA VAL A 267 -8.25 -6.79 30.65
C VAL A 267 -8.99 -7.37 31.84
N LYS A 268 -10.27 -6.98 31.98
CA LYS A 268 -11.24 -7.65 32.86
C LYS A 268 -11.69 -8.97 32.24
#